data_AF-A0A7U7EUJ7-F1
#
_entry.id   AF-A0A7U7EUJ7-F1
#
_cell.length_a   1.000
_cell.length_b   1.000
_cell.length_c   1.000
_cell.angle_alpha   90.00
_cell.angle_beta   90.00
_cell.angle_gamma   90.00
#
_symmetry.space_group_name_H-M   'P 1'
#
loop_
_entity.id
_entity.type
_entity.pdbx_description
1 polymer ?
#
loop_
_entity_poly.entity_id
_entity_poly.type
_entity_poly.pdbx_seq_one_letter_code
_entity_poly.pdbx_strand_id
1 'polypeptide(L)'
;MKYIIAILLGLIVSITIAFTIIHHPILDRFNPFLKTEYSYAKVPKGTQQYVNITAYSERGEKLDYKLTFNGFSPSRTYVEIKHKGQYVISITYVEKDDTPKEVRQE
;
A
#
# COMPACT_ATOMS: atom_id res chain seq x y z
N MET A 1 4.70 -35.08 22.73
CA MET A 1 4.02 -34.84 21.43
C MET A 1 2.82 -33.90 21.53
N LYS A 2 1.78 -34.14 22.35
CA LYS A 2 0.59 -33.26 22.38
C LYS A 2 0.89 -31.78 22.66
N TYR A 3 1.79 -31.48 23.59
CA TYR A 3 2.16 -30.11 23.93
C TYR A 3 2.98 -29.43 22.83
N ILE A 4 3.85 -30.18 22.14
CA ILE A 4 4.64 -29.68 21.00
C ILE A 4 3.70 -29.33 19.83
N ILE A 5 2.73 -30.20 19.54
CA ILE A 5 1.71 -29.96 18.51
C ILE A 5 0.86 -28.73 18.86
N ALA A 6 0.44 -28.59 20.12
CA ALA A 6 -0.33 -27.43 20.57
C ALA A 6 0.47 -26.12 20.44
N ILE A 7 1.77 -26.13 20.79
CA ILE A 7 2.65 -24.96 20.62
C ILE A 7 2.81 -24.60 19.14
N LEU A 8 3.03 -25.58 18.27
CA LEU A 8 3.12 -25.37 16.82
C LEU A 8 1.84 -24.77 16.24
N LEU A 9 0.67 -25.28 16.63
CA LEU A 9 -0.62 -24.73 16.22
C LEU A 9 -0.81 -23.29 16.72
N GLY A 10 -0.48 -23.02 17.98
CA GLY A 10 -0.53 -21.68 18.54
C GLY A 10 0.38 -20.70 17.80
N LEU A 11 1.59 -21.13 17.41
CA LEU A 11 2.52 -20.34 16.64
C LEU A 11 1.96 -20.02 15.24
N ILE A 12 1.39 -21.01 14.55
CA ILE A 12 0.77 -20.82 13.23
C ILE A 12 -0.37 -19.78 13.32
N VAL A 13 -1.27 -19.92 14.31
CA VAL A 13 -2.38 -18.99 14.51
C VAL A 13 -1.85 -17.58 14.80
N SER A 14 -0.85 -17.44 15.66
CA SER A 14 -0.24 -16.15 15.97
C SER A 14 0.39 -15.50 14.73
N ILE A 15 1.07 -16.28 13.89
CA ILE A 15 1.67 -15.80 12.64
C ILE A 15 0.57 -15.36 11.67
N THR A 16 -0.51 -16.12 11.53
CA THR A 16 -1.63 -15.75 10.64
C THR A 16 -2.30 -14.44 11.08
N ILE A 17 -2.46 -14.20 12.39
CA ILE A 17 -3.03 -12.96 12.92
C ILE A 17 -2.06 -11.79 12.68
N ALA A 18 -0.75 -12.01 12.85
CA ALA A 18 0.23 -10.97 12.56
C ALA A 18 0.15 -10.50 11.10
N PHE A 19 -0.08 -11.42 10.15
CA PHE A 19 -0.31 -11.08 8.74
C PHE A 19 -1.62 -10.33 8.49
N THR A 20 -2.66 -10.42 9.32
CA THR A 20 -3.92 -9.71 9.04
C THR A 20 -3.95 -8.28 9.58
N ILE A 21 -3.12 -7.95 10.57
CA ILE A 21 -3.19 -6.65 11.27
C ILE A 21 -1.98 -5.77 10.95
N ILE A 22 -0.78 -6.36 10.82
CA ILE A 22 0.45 -5.59 10.69
C ILE A 22 0.71 -5.27 9.23
N HIS A 23 0.50 -4.00 8.87
CA HIS A 23 0.88 -3.47 7.56
C HIS A 23 2.35 -3.06 7.63
N HIS A 24 3.17 -3.71 6.80
CA HIS A 24 4.58 -3.40 6.66
C HIS A 24 5.05 -3.83 5.27
N PRO A 25 5.82 -3.01 4.51
CA PRO A 25 6.13 -3.31 3.10
C PRO A 25 6.74 -4.69 2.86
N ILE A 26 7.59 -5.18 3.77
CA ILE A 26 8.20 -6.51 3.65
C ILE A 26 7.17 -7.62 3.90
N LEU A 27 6.30 -7.47 4.91
CA LEU A 27 5.31 -8.48 5.25
C LEU A 27 4.22 -8.53 4.18
N ASP A 28 3.74 -7.37 3.75
CA ASP A 28 2.64 -7.26 2.80
C ASP A 28 3.01 -7.85 1.43
N ARG A 29 4.29 -7.73 1.03
CA ARG A 29 4.81 -8.37 -0.18
C ARG A 29 4.53 -9.87 -0.22
N PHE A 30 4.72 -10.56 0.89
CA PHE A 30 4.62 -12.03 0.98
C PHE A 30 3.32 -12.53 1.59
N ASN A 31 2.48 -11.64 2.11
CA ASN A 31 1.23 -11.99 2.78
C ASN A 31 0.22 -12.60 1.79
N PRO A 32 -0.11 -13.91 1.87
CA PRO A 32 -1.01 -14.53 0.91
C PRO A 32 -2.47 -14.04 1.00
N PHE A 33 -2.85 -13.37 2.08
CA PHE A 33 -4.23 -12.91 2.33
C PHE A 33 -4.51 -11.51 1.78
N LEU A 34 -3.47 -10.70 1.52
CA LEU A 34 -3.63 -9.40 0.88
C LEU A 34 -3.78 -9.54 -0.63
N LYS A 35 -4.74 -8.82 -1.18
CA LYS A 35 -4.91 -8.70 -2.63
C LYS A 35 -4.07 -7.54 -3.16
N THR A 36 -3.79 -7.60 -4.45
CA THR A 36 -3.22 -6.45 -5.16
C THR A 36 -4.34 -5.45 -5.45
N GLU A 37 -4.08 -4.19 -5.17
CA GLU A 37 -5.02 -3.09 -5.29
C GLU A 37 -4.42 -1.93 -6.08
N TYR A 38 -5.29 -1.04 -6.52
CA TYR A 38 -4.95 0.20 -7.22
C TYR A 38 -5.46 1.38 -6.41
N SER A 39 -4.60 2.37 -6.22
CA SER A 39 -4.93 3.58 -5.47
C SER A 39 -4.28 4.79 -6.10
N TYR A 40 -4.84 5.96 -5.83
CA TYR A 40 -4.46 7.21 -6.46
C TYR A 40 -3.91 8.16 -5.41
N ALA A 41 -2.86 8.89 -5.77
CA ALA A 41 -2.26 9.87 -4.88
C ALA A 41 -1.74 11.09 -5.63
N LYS A 42 -1.64 12.18 -4.88
CA LYS A 42 -0.95 13.41 -5.28
C LYS A 42 0.44 13.41 -4.67
N VAL A 43 1.48 13.51 -5.49
CA VAL A 43 2.89 13.48 -5.07
C VAL A 43 3.56 14.86 -5.28
N PRO A 44 4.54 15.21 -4.42
CA PRO A 44 5.26 16.48 -4.56
C PRO A 44 6.09 16.55 -5.85
N LYS A 45 6.17 17.74 -6.44
CA LYS A 45 7.07 18.04 -7.56
C LYS A 45 8.50 18.28 -7.06
N GLY A 46 9.47 18.21 -7.97
CA GLY A 46 10.89 18.49 -7.69
C GLY A 46 11.62 17.36 -6.96
N THR A 47 10.93 16.24 -6.70
CA THR A 47 11.51 15.04 -6.12
C THR A 47 10.91 13.80 -6.79
N GLN A 48 11.62 12.68 -6.64
CA GLN A 48 11.18 11.35 -7.05
C GLN A 48 11.18 10.38 -5.87
N GLN A 49 11.45 10.86 -4.65
CA GLN A 49 11.35 10.08 -3.42
C GLN A 49 10.10 10.52 -2.69
N TYR A 50 9.12 9.63 -2.61
CA TYR A 50 7.83 9.93 -2.02
C TYR A 50 7.67 9.14 -0.74
N VAL A 51 7.59 9.84 0.39
CA VAL A 51 7.57 9.25 1.72
C VAL A 51 6.26 9.59 2.39
N ASN A 52 5.60 8.59 2.99
CA ASN A 52 4.37 8.76 3.75
C ASN A 52 3.26 9.50 2.97
N ILE A 53 3.06 9.08 1.71
CA ILE A 53 2.03 9.61 0.83
C ILE A 53 0.67 9.04 1.22
N THR A 54 -0.31 9.94 1.37
CA THR A 54 -1.73 9.58 1.46
C THR A 54 -2.20 9.10 0.08
N ALA A 55 -2.90 7.98 0.05
CA ALA A 55 -3.52 7.48 -1.17
C ALA A 55 -5.01 7.17 -0.92
N TYR A 56 -5.76 7.10 -2.02
CA TYR A 56 -7.19 6.89 -2.02
C TYR A 56 -7.53 5.75 -3.00
N SER A 57 -8.53 4.93 -2.67
CA SER A 57 -9.04 3.93 -3.59
C SER A 57 -9.68 4.59 -4.82
N GLU A 58 -9.97 3.80 -5.86
CA GLU A 58 -10.73 4.26 -7.03
C GLU A 58 -12.07 4.93 -6.67
N ARG A 59 -12.66 4.54 -5.52
CA ARG A 59 -13.92 5.11 -5.01
C ARG A 59 -13.73 6.39 -4.19
N GLY A 60 -12.49 6.87 -4.03
CA GLY A 60 -12.17 8.02 -3.20
C GLY A 60 -12.04 7.72 -1.71
N GLU A 61 -12.03 6.45 -1.30
CA GLU A 61 -11.86 6.09 0.10
C GLU A 61 -10.40 6.22 0.50
N LYS A 62 -10.11 6.98 1.56
CA LYS A 62 -8.75 7.16 2.06
C LYS A 62 -8.22 5.84 2.63
N LEU A 63 -7.00 5.46 2.27
CA LEU A 63 -6.33 4.32 2.89
C LEU A 63 -6.03 4.61 4.38
N ASP A 64 -6.11 3.58 5.21
CA ASP A 64 -5.79 3.64 6.64
C ASP A 64 -4.28 3.61 6.93
N TYR A 65 -3.46 3.33 5.91
CA TYR A 65 -2.00 3.42 5.94
C TYR A 65 -1.46 4.37 4.86
N LYS A 66 -0.18 4.70 4.98
CA LYS A 66 0.55 5.55 4.04
C LYS A 66 1.54 4.76 3.20
N LEU A 67 1.80 5.24 1.99
CA LEU A 67 2.66 4.59 1.01
C LEU A 67 3.98 5.35 0.84
N THR A 68 5.08 4.61 0.72
CA THR A 68 6.41 5.14 0.44
C THR A 68 6.97 4.43 -0.78
N PHE A 69 7.37 5.21 -1.79
CA PHE A 69 7.80 4.70 -3.09
C PHE A 69 8.62 5.73 -3.87
N ASN A 70 9.28 5.28 -4.93
CA ASN A 70 10.01 6.15 -5.84
C ASN A 70 9.22 6.40 -7.12
N GLY A 71 9.33 7.61 -7.66
CA GLY A 71 8.84 8.02 -8.96
C GLY A 71 9.93 8.00 -10.04
N PHE A 72 9.52 8.35 -11.26
CA PHE A 72 10.39 8.46 -12.42
C PHE A 72 10.21 9.78 -13.19
N SER A 73 9.39 10.72 -12.68
CA SER A 73 9.25 12.06 -13.22
C SER A 73 9.09 13.11 -12.11
N PRO A 74 10.01 14.08 -11.97
CA PRO A 74 9.91 15.11 -10.93
C PRO A 74 8.88 16.20 -11.25
N SER A 75 8.31 16.24 -12.47
CA SER A 75 7.35 17.28 -12.89
C SER A 75 5.90 16.81 -12.84
N ARG A 76 5.65 15.49 -12.80
CA ARG A 76 4.32 14.88 -12.74
C ARG A 76 3.83 14.80 -11.29
N THR A 77 2.52 14.85 -11.08
CA THR A 77 1.92 15.05 -9.74
C THR A 77 0.88 14.01 -9.35
N TYR A 78 0.17 13.41 -10.31
CA TYR A 78 -0.85 12.41 -10.01
C TYR A 78 -0.35 11.04 -10.40
N VAL A 79 -0.51 10.07 -9.51
CA VAL A 79 -0.06 8.69 -9.71
C VAL A 79 -1.19 7.72 -9.40
N GLU A 80 -1.32 6.72 -10.26
CA GLU A 80 -1.90 5.43 -9.91
C GLU A 80 -0.80 4.56 -9.31
N ILE A 81 -1.08 3.91 -8.20
CA ILE A 81 -0.18 3.10 -7.42
C ILE A 81 -0.77 1.70 -7.37
N LYS A 82 -0.05 0.74 -7.95
CA LYS A 82 -0.34 -0.68 -7.78
C LYS A 82 0.38 -1.15 -6.54
N HIS A 83 -0.36 -1.63 -5.53
CA HIS A 83 0.22 -2.02 -4.25
C HIS A 83 -0.47 -3.24 -3.66
N LYS A 84 0.12 -3.75 -2.59
CA LYS A 84 -0.44 -4.79 -1.72
C LYS A 84 -0.13 -4.34 -0.30
N GLY A 85 -1.13 -3.85 0.43
CA GLY A 85 -0.88 -3.14 1.69
C GLY A 85 0.10 -1.98 1.46
N GLN A 86 1.14 -1.87 2.28
CA GLN A 86 2.20 -0.89 2.12
C GLN A 86 3.28 -1.26 1.09
N TYR A 87 3.22 -2.45 0.50
CA TYR A 87 4.14 -2.85 -0.55
C TYR A 87 3.72 -2.27 -1.91
N VAL A 88 4.42 -1.21 -2.34
CA VAL A 88 4.22 -0.63 -3.67
C VAL A 88 4.93 -1.49 -4.72
N ILE A 89 4.16 -1.98 -5.68
CA ILE A 89 4.63 -2.83 -6.79
C ILE A 89 5.12 -1.95 -7.94
N SER A 90 4.31 -0.96 -8.33
CA SER A 90 4.62 -0.04 -9.42
C SER A 90 3.77 1.22 -9.32
N ILE A 91 4.21 2.28 -9.99
CA ILE A 91 3.44 3.50 -10.17
C ILE A 91 3.33 3.87 -11.64
N THR A 92 2.23 4.50 -12.00
CA THR A 92 1.99 5.08 -13.32
C THR A 92 1.52 6.51 -13.12
N TYR A 93 2.14 7.48 -13.78
CA TYR A 93 1.63 8.85 -13.73
C TYR A 93 0.39 8.98 -14.61
N VAL A 94 -0.68 9.55 -14.05
CA VAL A 94 -1.98 9.73 -14.71
C VAL A 94 -2.33 11.21 -14.81
N GLU A 95 -3.35 11.56 -15.59
CA GLU A 95 -3.85 12.93 -15.62
C GLU A 95 -4.70 13.22 -14.38
N LYS A 96 -4.85 14.51 -14.05
CA LYS A 96 -5.67 14.93 -12.90
C LYS A 96 -7.10 14.37 -12.99
N ASP A 97 -7.65 14.34 -14.20
CA ASP A 97 -9.03 13.92 -14.42
C ASP A 97 -9.27 12.42 -14.31
N ASP A 98 -8.20 11.62 -14.35
CA ASP A 98 -8.25 10.17 -14.14
C ASP A 98 -8.21 9.79 -12.65
N THR A 99 -8.10 10.77 -11.74
CA THR A 99 -8.06 10.53 -10.29
C THR A 99 -9.40 10.79 -9.60
N PRO A 100 -9.72 10.09 -8.50
CA PRO A 100 -10.82 10.44 -7.61
C PRO A 100 -10.75 11.92 -7.17
N LYS A 101 -11.90 12.52 -6.89
CA LYS A 101 -11.98 13.97 -6.58
C LYS A 101 -11.19 14.33 -5.33
N GLU A 102 -11.12 13.41 -4.37
CA GLU A 102 -10.47 13.52 -3.08
C GLU A 102 -8.96 13.74 -3.23
N VAL A 103 -8.34 13.06 -4.21
CA VAL A 103 -6.90 13.21 -4.55
C VAL A 103 -6.58 14.62 -5.03
N ARG A 104 -7.55 15.29 -5.66
CA ARG A 104 -7.36 16.63 -6.25
C ARG A 104 -7.42 17.74 -5.21
N GLN A 105 -8.03 17.47 -4.05
CA GLN A 105 -8.35 18.44 -3.00
C GLN A 105 -7.30 18.48 -1.88
N GLU A 106 -6.47 17.45 -1.78
CA GLU A 106 -5.27 17.42 -0.91
C GLU A 106 -4.16 18.33 -1.46
#